data_AF-A0A8T5GFP8-F1
#
_entry.id   AF-A0A8T5GFP8-F1
#
_cell.length_a   1.000
_cell.length_b   1.000
_cell.length_c   1.000
_cell.angle_alpha   90.00
_cell.angle_beta   90.00
_cell.angle_gamma   90.00
#
_symmetry.space_group_name_H-M   'P 1'
#
loop_
_entity.id
_entity.type
_entity.pdbx_description
1 polymer ?
#
loop_
_entity_poly.entity_id
_entity_poly.type
_entity_poly.pdbx_seq_one_letter_code
_entity_poly.pdbx_strand_id
1 'polypeptide(L)'
;MDFDTERIVAKEKSLRSLMMISLMGGVGIIIPFIVILVATFKGVTELSMFNSMVLFVLSILILLFLVIKSASSFFNNDSRLFVAGIVFIVANLISLMYNITIYMVF
;
A
#
# COMPACT_ATOMS: atom_id res chain seq x y z
N MET A 1 -36.49 5.88 -9.69
CA MET A 1 -35.25 5.10 -9.52
C MET A 1 -35.48 4.19 -8.35
N ASP A 2 -35.28 2.88 -8.54
CA ASP A 2 -35.66 1.85 -7.57
C ASP A 2 -34.63 1.76 -6.44
N PHE A 3 -35.10 1.61 -5.20
CA PHE A 3 -34.26 1.64 -3.99
C PHE A 3 -33.23 0.50 -3.95
N ASP A 4 -33.55 -0.61 -4.63
CA ASP A 4 -32.67 -1.77 -4.77
C ASP A 4 -31.50 -1.51 -5.72
N THR A 5 -31.71 -0.70 -6.77
CA THR A 5 -30.65 -0.33 -7.71
C THR A 5 -29.58 0.54 -7.02
N GLU A 6 -29.98 1.46 -6.15
CA GLU A 6 -29.04 2.30 -5.40
C GLU A 6 -28.20 1.49 -4.40
N ARG A 7 -28.81 0.50 -3.74
CA ARG A 7 -28.09 -0.41 -2.82
C ARG A 7 -27.09 -1.30 -3.54
N ILE A 8 -27.43 -1.82 -4.71
CA ILE A 8 -26.53 -2.66 -5.52
C ILE A 8 -25.33 -1.83 -6.00
N VAL A 9 -25.56 -0.62 -6.50
CA VAL A 9 -24.50 0.29 -6.97
C VAL A 9 -23.57 0.71 -5.82
N ALA A 10 -24.12 1.01 -4.63
CA ALA A 10 -23.31 1.33 -3.45
C ALA A 10 -22.43 0.16 -3.00
N LYS A 11 -22.99 -1.06 -3.00
CA LYS A 11 -22.26 -2.29 -2.65
C LYS A 11 -21.14 -2.58 -3.65
N GLU A 12 -21.39 -2.41 -4.95
CA GLU A 12 -20.38 -2.59 -5.99
C GLU A 12 -19.25 -1.57 -5.87
N LYS A 13 -19.57 -0.30 -5.57
CA LYS A 13 -18.59 0.77 -5.37
C LYS A 13 -17.68 0.51 -4.17
N SER A 14 -18.24 0.02 -3.06
CA SER A 14 -17.46 -0.40 -1.87
C SER A 14 -16.55 -1.59 -2.21
N LEU A 15 -17.08 -2.60 -2.94
CA LEU A 15 -16.29 -3.78 -3.34
C LEU A 15 -15.13 -3.42 -4.27
N ARG A 16 -15.35 -2.56 -5.27
CA ARG A 16 -14.29 -2.03 -6.15
C ARG A 16 -13.23 -1.26 -5.37
N SER A 17 -13.66 -0.46 -4.38
CA SER A 17 -12.74 0.28 -3.51
C SER A 17 -11.90 -0.67 -2.65
N LEU A 18 -12.49 -1.75 -2.15
CA LEU A 18 -11.78 -2.77 -1.37
C LEU A 18 -10.76 -3.51 -2.23
N MET A 19 -11.14 -3.89 -3.46
CA MET A 19 -10.21 -4.49 -4.41
C MET A 19 -9.04 -3.56 -4.73
N MET A 20 -9.30 -2.27 -4.94
CA MET A 20 -8.26 -1.29 -5.24
C MET A 20 -7.30 -1.07 -4.06
N ILE A 21 -7.83 -0.95 -2.83
CA ILE A 21 -7.02 -0.86 -1.61
C ILE A 21 -6.16 -2.12 -1.44
N SER A 22 -6.73 -3.30 -1.67
CA SER A 22 -6.03 -4.58 -1.53
C SER A 22 -4.92 -4.75 -2.57
N LEU A 23 -5.17 -4.37 -3.82
CA LEU A 23 -4.18 -4.38 -4.90
C LEU A 23 -3.03 -3.42 -4.61
N MET A 24 -3.36 -2.16 -4.29
CA MET A 24 -2.34 -1.13 -4.05
C MET A 24 -1.56 -1.41 -2.77
N GLY A 25 -2.24 -1.86 -1.71
CA GLY A 25 -1.61 -2.27 -0.47
C GLY A 25 -0.71 -3.49 -0.65
N GLY A 26 -1.17 -4.52 -1.38
CA GLY A 26 -0.37 -5.71 -1.68
C GLY A 26 0.87 -5.40 -2.52
N VAL A 27 0.72 -4.60 -3.59
CA VAL A 27 1.84 -4.13 -4.42
C VAL A 27 2.85 -3.35 -3.58
N GLY A 28 2.36 -2.46 -2.71
CA GLY A 28 3.20 -1.64 -1.83
C GLY A 28 3.95 -2.41 -0.74
N ILE A 29 3.62 -3.68 -0.50
CA ILE A 29 4.34 -4.55 0.44
C ILE A 29 5.25 -5.53 -0.31
N ILE A 30 4.70 -6.18 -1.34
CA ILE A 30 5.38 -7.29 -2.03
C ILE A 30 6.57 -6.78 -2.86
N ILE A 31 6.40 -5.70 -3.62
CA ILE A 31 7.46 -5.20 -4.50
C ILE A 31 8.70 -4.76 -3.70
N PRO A 32 8.57 -3.95 -2.63
CA PRO A 32 9.73 -3.61 -1.81
C PRO A 32 10.41 -4.85 -1.21
N PHE A 33 9.64 -5.84 -0.74
CA PHE A 33 10.19 -7.05 -0.15
C PHE A 33 11.00 -7.89 -1.15
N ILE A 34 10.49 -8.08 -2.37
CA ILE A 34 11.18 -8.84 -3.42
C ILE A 34 12.48 -8.15 -3.83
N VAL A 35 12.44 -6.83 -4.04
CA VAL A 35 13.61 -6.07 -4.48
C VAL A 35 14.68 -6.04 -3.39
N ILE A 36 14.28 -5.88 -2.13
CA ILE A 36 15.18 -6.00 -0.98
C ILE A 36 15.83 -7.38 -0.95
N LEU A 37 15.05 -8.45 -1.11
CA LEU A 37 15.55 -9.81 -1.09
C LEU A 37 16.56 -10.03 -2.24
N VAL A 38 16.24 -9.60 -3.46
CA VAL A 38 17.15 -9.66 -4.61
C VAL A 38 18.42 -8.85 -4.38
N ALA A 39 18.33 -7.65 -3.80
CA ALA A 39 19.48 -6.80 -3.47
C ALA A 39 20.40 -7.47 -2.43
N THR A 40 19.80 -8.13 -1.43
CA THR A 40 20.55 -8.85 -0.39
C THR A 40 21.33 -10.04 -0.95
N PHE A 41 20.74 -10.78 -1.91
CA PHE A 41 21.37 -11.97 -2.50
C PHE A 41 22.36 -11.68 -3.65
N LYS A 42 22.15 -10.61 -4.42
CA LYS A 42 23.04 -10.25 -5.54
C LYS A 42 24.27 -9.43 -5.13
N GLY A 43 24.39 -9.10 -3.84
CA GLY A 43 25.42 -8.19 -3.35
C GLY A 43 25.08 -6.73 -3.62
N VAL A 44 25.58 -5.87 -2.74
CA VAL A 44 25.32 -4.43 -2.77
C VAL A 44 25.98 -3.83 -4.00
N THR A 45 25.16 -3.33 -4.92
CA THR A 45 25.59 -2.63 -6.13
C THR A 45 24.96 -1.24 -6.14
N GLU A 46 25.50 -0.31 -6.92
CA GLU A 46 24.86 1.00 -7.14
C GLU A 46 23.38 0.84 -7.58
N LEU A 47 23.08 -0.25 -8.28
CA LEU A 47 21.74 -0.63 -8.68
C LEU A 47 20.81 -0.95 -7.49
N SER A 48 21.31 -1.59 -6.42
CA SER A 48 20.50 -1.82 -5.22
C SER A 48 20.17 -0.54 -4.47
N MET A 49 21.10 0.42 -4.40
CA MET A 49 20.85 1.73 -3.79
C MET A 49 19.83 2.53 -4.60
N PHE A 50 19.98 2.56 -5.93
CA PHE A 50 19.01 3.18 -6.82
C PHE A 50 17.62 2.56 -6.68
N ASN A 51 17.52 1.23 -6.66
CA ASN A 51 16.27 0.52 -6.46
C ASN A 51 15.64 0.84 -5.09
N SER A 52 16.44 0.93 -4.03
CA SER A 52 15.95 1.32 -2.70
C SER A 52 15.34 2.72 -2.72
N MET A 53 15.98 3.67 -3.40
CA MET A 53 15.49 5.04 -3.52
C MET A 53 14.18 5.12 -4.31
N VAL A 54 14.06 4.38 -5.41
CA VAL A 54 12.81 4.28 -6.19
C VAL A 54 11.68 3.69 -5.35
N LEU A 55 11.96 2.63 -4.58
CA LEU A 55 10.99 2.00 -3.70
C LEU A 55 10.56 2.90 -2.55
N PHE A 56 11.47 3.71 -2.03
CA PHE A 56 11.15 4.69 -0.99
C PHE A 56 10.12 5.70 -1.51
N VAL A 57 10.35 6.26 -2.69
CA VAL A 57 9.40 7.18 -3.35
C VAL A 57 8.06 6.51 -3.61
N LEU A 58 8.06 5.30 -4.19
CA LEU A 58 6.83 4.55 -4.45
C LEU A 58 6.05 4.24 -3.16
N SER A 59 6.75 3.86 -2.09
CA SER A 59 6.13 3.56 -0.80
C SER A 59 5.47 4.80 -0.21
N ILE A 60 6.11 5.97 -0.28
CA ILE A 60 5.51 7.25 0.16
C ILE A 60 4.24 7.55 -0.64
N LEU A 61 4.26 7.38 -1.97
CA LEU A 61 3.08 7.60 -2.81
C LEU A 61 1.92 6.66 -2.46
N ILE A 62 2.21 5.38 -2.24
CA ILE A 62 1.22 4.38 -1.82
C ILE A 62 0.68 4.72 -0.43
N LEU A 63 1.54 5.16 0.49
CA LEU A 63 1.15 5.54 1.84
C LEU A 63 0.22 6.75 1.83
N LEU A 64 0.52 7.79 1.05
CA LEU A 64 -0.38 8.93 0.83
C LEU A 64 -1.73 8.49 0.26
N PHE A 65 -1.72 7.60 -0.74
CA PHE A 65 -2.95 7.06 -1.32
C PHE A 65 -3.79 6.30 -0.28
N LEU A 66 -3.17 5.41 0.50
CA LEU A 66 -3.85 4.63 1.53
C LEU A 66 -4.41 5.51 2.65
N VAL A 67 -3.67 6.54 3.07
CA VAL A 67 -4.14 7.51 4.07
C VAL A 67 -5.37 8.27 3.56
N ILE A 68 -5.33 8.79 2.33
CA ILE A 68 -6.48 9.50 1.73
C ILE A 68 -7.70 8.58 1.62
N LYS A 69 -7.50 7.34 1.14
CA LYS A 69 -8.59 6.37 1.01
C LYS A 69 -9.15 5.94 2.36
N SER A 70 -8.29 5.66 3.34
CA SER A 70 -8.71 5.31 4.69
C SER A 70 -9.50 6.44 5.35
N ALA A 71 -9.00 7.69 5.26
CA ALA A 71 -9.71 8.87 5.77
C ALA A 71 -11.08 9.05 5.08
N SER A 72 -11.14 8.90 3.75
CA SER A 72 -12.42 8.96 3.01
C SER A 72 -13.38 7.86 3.46
N SER A 73 -12.90 6.64 3.72
CA SER A 73 -13.72 5.55 4.25
C SER A 73 -14.21 5.80 5.67
N PHE A 74 -13.42 6.46 6.51
CA PHE A 74 -13.83 6.91 7.85
C PHE A 74 -15.00 7.91 7.77
N PHE A 75 -14.88 8.94 6.94
CA PHE A 75 -15.96 9.93 6.76
C PHE A 75 -17.23 9.33 6.11
N ASN A 76 -17.07 8.28 5.30
CA ASN A 76 -18.19 7.56 4.68
C ASN A 76 -18.75 6.42 5.55
N ASN A 77 -18.26 6.26 6.78
CA ASN A 77 -18.69 5.23 7.74
C ASN A 77 -18.56 3.78 7.22
N ASP A 78 -17.63 3.52 6.29
CA ASP A 78 -17.31 2.18 5.81
C ASP A 78 -16.15 1.59 6.63
N SER A 79 -16.52 1.00 7.77
CA SER A 79 -15.58 0.46 8.76
C SER A 79 -14.67 -0.64 8.21
N ARG A 80 -15.13 -1.42 7.22
CA ARG A 80 -14.34 -2.50 6.61
C ARG A 80 -13.20 -1.93 5.77
N LEU A 81 -13.50 -0.94 4.91
CA LEU A 81 -12.50 -0.27 4.10
C LEU A 81 -11.50 0.51 4.96
N PHE A 82 -11.99 1.14 6.04
CA PHE A 82 -11.13 1.85 6.98
C PHE A 82 -10.12 0.91 7.66
N VAL A 83 -10.59 -0.20 8.26
CA VAL A 83 -9.72 -1.17 8.93
C VAL A 83 -8.71 -1.78 7.95
N ALA A 84 -9.15 -2.17 6.74
CA ALA A 84 -8.23 -2.66 5.71
C ALA A 84 -7.17 -1.61 5.35
N GLY A 85 -7.58 -0.35 5.17
CA GLY A 85 -6.67 0.77 4.91
C GLY A 85 -5.61 0.92 6.00
N ILE A 86 -6.00 0.88 7.28
CA ILE A 86 -5.06 0.97 8.41
C ILE A 86 -4.07 -0.20 8.42
N VAL A 87 -4.53 -1.44 8.20
CA VAL A 87 -3.65 -2.61 8.14
C VAL A 87 -2.59 -2.46 7.05
N PHE A 88 -2.98 -1.99 5.85
CA PHE A 88 -2.03 -1.76 4.76
C PHE A 88 -1.08 -0.59 5.03
N ILE A 89 -1.53 0.47 5.70
CA ILE A 89 -0.65 1.57 6.11
C ILE A 89 0.44 1.06 7.05
N VAL A 90 0.07 0.30 8.08
CA VAL A 90 1.02 -0.27 9.06
C VAL A 90 2.03 -1.19 8.37
N ALA A 91 1.56 -2.08 7.50
CA ALA A 91 2.44 -2.99 6.76
C ALA A 91 3.39 -2.23 5.80
N ASN A 92 2.91 -1.17 5.14
CA ASN A 92 3.76 -0.32 4.29
C ASN A 92 4.83 0.40 5.12
N LEU A 93 4.50 0.91 6.31
CA LEU A 93 5.48 1.51 7.23
C LEU A 93 6.55 0.52 7.67
N ILE A 94 6.18 -0.72 8.03
CA ILE A 94 7.13 -1.77 8.39
C ILE A 94 8.07 -2.06 7.20
N SER A 95 7.52 -2.18 6.00
CA SER A 95 8.30 -2.38 4.78
C SER A 95 9.25 -1.22 4.50
N LEU A 96 8.82 0.02 4.73
CA LEU A 96 9.64 1.22 4.56
C LEU A 96 10.78 1.25 5.58
N MET A 97 10.50 0.95 6.85
CA MET A 97 11.53 0.87 7.90
C MET A 97 12.60 -0.16 7.53
N TYR A 98 12.19 -1.34 7.04
CA TYR A 98 13.13 -2.38 6.61
C TYR A 98 13.98 -1.93 5.41
N ASN A 99 13.38 -1.24 4.44
CA ASN A 99 14.11 -0.65 3.31
C ASN A 99 15.16 0.38 3.76
N ILE A 100 14.80 1.26 4.69
CA ILE A 100 15.72 2.27 5.26
C ILE A 100 16.86 1.60 6.03
N THR A 101 16.58 0.56 6.82
CA THR A 101 17.63 -0.17 7.55
C THR A 101 18.67 -0.74 6.59
N ILE A 102 18.25 -1.32 5.47
CA ILE A 102 19.17 -1.81 4.45
C ILE A 102 19.95 -0.65 3.83
N TYR A 103 19.29 0.46 3.52
CA TYR A 103 19.95 1.65 2.98
C TYR A 103 20.99 2.27 3.94
N MET A 104 20.79 2.20 5.26
CA MET A 104 21.74 2.76 6.24
C MET A 104 22.89 1.81 6.60
N VAL A 105 22.67 0.51 6.51
CA VAL A 105 23.69 -0.51 6.85
C VAL A 105 24.74 -0.64 5.75
N PHE A 106 24.42 -0.26 4.52
CA PHE A 106 25.27 -0.37 3.33
C PHE A 106 25.63 1.00 2.76
#